data_AF-A0A4Y3RM22-F1
#
_entry.id   AF-A0A4Y3RM22-F1
#
_cell.length_a   1.000
_cell.length_b   1.000
_cell.length_c   1.000
_cell.angle_alpha   90.00
_cell.angle_beta   90.00
_cell.angle_gamma   90.00
#
_symmetry.space_group_name_H-M   'P 1'
#
loop_
_entity.id
_entity.type
_entity.pdbx_description
1 polymer ?
#
loop_
_entity_poly.entity_id
_entity_poly.type
_entity_poly.pdbx_seq_one_letter_code
_entity_poly.pdbx_strand_id
1 'polypeptide(L)'
;MSDAARDSYGFDDLYPALGMLVVASADMESRLRYVVSELAGHDDAGWIVFEGQSVDWLVSNGLAVLGQLGAMQRWPADNSERIKAVLLDAQDANRQRNLMVHGEWRSDCIMREEGCVGRPSASPADHRLFHVCRSRYRKGFEERQIAISDVEALAQRIWTIELELRRAMKAAVAVWLGRVPDELV
;
A
#
# COMPACT_ATOMS: atom_id res chain seq x y z
N MET A 1 2.34 39.47 9.60
CA MET A 1 2.80 38.38 8.72
C MET A 1 1.63 38.03 7.82
N SER A 2 1.82 38.05 6.50
CA SER A 2 0.77 37.67 5.54
C SER A 2 0.46 36.17 5.67
N ASP A 3 -0.79 35.79 5.45
CA ASP A 3 -1.24 34.38 5.46
C ASP A 3 -0.41 33.49 4.52
N ALA A 4 0.07 34.05 3.41
CA ALA A 4 0.98 33.39 2.47
C ALA A 4 2.29 32.89 3.09
N ALA A 5 2.78 33.50 4.17
CA ALA A 5 3.99 33.06 4.87
C ALA A 5 3.72 31.99 5.95
N ARG A 6 2.46 31.77 6.34
CA ARG A 6 2.07 30.67 7.24
C ARG A 6 1.78 29.39 6.46
N ASP A 7 1.27 29.51 5.23
CA ASP A 7 0.99 28.36 4.39
C ASP A 7 2.27 27.66 3.88
N SER A 8 3.40 28.35 3.69
CA SER A 8 4.59 27.68 3.13
C SER A 8 5.24 26.66 4.07
N TYR A 9 5.23 26.90 5.38
CA TYR A 9 5.97 26.05 6.34
C TYR A 9 5.42 24.63 6.47
N GLY A 10 4.13 24.40 6.21
CA GLY A 10 3.55 23.06 6.29
C GLY A 10 3.82 22.21 5.05
N PHE A 11 3.76 22.82 3.86
CA PHE A 11 3.88 22.08 2.61
C PHE A 11 5.33 21.64 2.31
N ASP A 12 6.32 22.36 2.82
CA ASP A 12 7.74 22.00 2.68
C ASP A 12 8.05 20.63 3.29
N ASP A 13 7.41 20.27 4.41
CA ASP A 13 7.53 18.94 5.03
C ASP A 13 6.62 17.89 4.36
N LEU A 14 5.48 18.32 3.80
CA LEU A 14 4.50 17.43 3.17
C LEU A 14 5.06 16.80 1.88
N TYR A 15 5.74 17.58 1.03
CA TYR A 15 6.24 17.07 -0.24
C TYR A 15 7.26 15.93 -0.10
N PRO A 16 8.28 16.01 0.78
CA PRO A 16 9.17 14.88 1.07
C PRO A 16 8.42 13.64 1.58
N ALA A 17 7.45 13.81 2.48
CA ALA A 17 6.66 12.68 3.00
C ALA A 17 5.83 12.00 1.90
N LEU A 18 5.19 12.78 1.03
CA LEU A 18 4.49 12.26 -0.15
C LEU A 18 5.45 11.58 -1.12
N GLY A 19 6.64 12.14 -1.34
CA GLY A 19 7.69 11.53 -2.15
C GLY A 19 8.09 10.15 -1.61
N MET A 20 8.30 10.04 -0.30
CA MET A 20 8.59 8.77 0.36
C MET A 20 7.46 7.75 0.15
N LEU A 21 6.20 8.16 0.31
CA LEU A 21 5.04 7.31 0.07
C LEU A 21 4.95 6.82 -1.38
N VAL A 22 5.25 7.69 -2.35
CA VAL A 22 5.25 7.33 -3.78
C VAL A 22 6.34 6.30 -4.09
N VAL A 23 7.56 6.50 -3.57
CA VAL A 23 8.66 5.53 -3.74
C VAL A 23 8.30 4.18 -3.12
N ALA A 24 7.83 4.17 -1.87
CA ALA A 24 7.40 2.94 -1.21
C ALA A 24 6.30 2.22 -2.01
N SER A 25 5.33 2.96 -2.54
CA SER A 25 4.27 2.39 -3.38
C SER A 25 4.80 1.78 -4.67
N ALA A 26 5.78 2.42 -5.32
CA ALA A 26 6.38 1.90 -6.54
C ALA A 26 7.13 0.57 -6.27
N ASP A 27 7.86 0.48 -5.16
CA ASP A 27 8.55 -0.75 -4.74
C ASP A 27 7.56 -1.89 -4.47
N MET A 28 6.48 -1.60 -3.73
CA MET A 28 5.42 -2.58 -3.46
C MET A 28 4.72 -3.04 -4.74
N GLU A 29 4.40 -2.12 -5.66
CA GLU A 29 3.79 -2.45 -6.94
C GLU A 29 4.69 -3.34 -7.79
N SER A 30 5.98 -3.01 -7.88
CA SER A 30 6.98 -3.83 -8.57
C SER A 30 7.03 -5.23 -7.95
N ARG A 31 7.12 -5.34 -6.62
CA ARG A 31 7.16 -6.61 -5.91
C ARG A 31 5.89 -7.44 -6.14
N LEU A 32 4.71 -6.82 -6.13
CA LEU A 32 3.44 -7.52 -6.41
C LEU A 32 3.43 -8.15 -7.80
N ARG A 33 3.96 -7.46 -8.83
CA ARG A 33 4.06 -8.03 -10.19
C ARG A 33 4.94 -9.29 -10.20
N TYR A 34 6.09 -9.23 -9.54
CA TYR A 34 6.96 -10.41 -9.39
C TYR A 34 6.24 -11.56 -8.67
N VAL A 35 5.63 -11.28 -7.51
CA VAL A 35 4.91 -12.29 -6.70
C VAL A 35 3.81 -12.97 -7.52
N VAL A 36 2.97 -12.20 -8.22
CA VAL A 36 1.86 -12.74 -9.01
C VAL A 36 2.39 -13.54 -10.21
N SER A 37 3.47 -13.07 -10.85
CA SER A 37 4.12 -13.82 -11.93
C SER A 37 4.70 -15.14 -11.44
N GLU A 38 5.34 -15.17 -10.26
CA GLU A 38 5.85 -16.40 -9.67
C GLU A 38 4.73 -17.39 -9.34
N LEU A 39 3.62 -16.89 -8.78
CA LEU A 39 2.42 -17.68 -8.48
C LEU A 39 1.82 -18.32 -9.74
N ALA A 40 1.76 -17.57 -10.84
CA ALA A 40 1.19 -18.02 -12.11
C ALA A 40 2.06 -19.06 -12.84
N GLY A 41 3.32 -19.26 -12.42
CA GLY A 41 4.29 -20.11 -13.10
C GLY A 41 5.21 -19.29 -14.00
N HIS A 42 6.50 -19.62 -13.98
CA HIS A 42 7.56 -18.92 -14.73
C HIS A 42 7.52 -19.31 -16.22
N ASP A 43 6.44 -19.00 -16.93
CA ASP A 43 6.48 -19.00 -18.39
C ASP A 43 7.11 -17.68 -18.85
N ASP A 44 8.12 -17.76 -19.72
CA ASP A 44 8.95 -16.62 -20.18
C ASP A 44 8.16 -15.44 -20.78
N ALA A 45 6.87 -15.63 -21.11
CA ALA A 45 5.98 -14.60 -21.63
C ALA A 45 4.91 -14.11 -20.62
N GLY A 46 4.75 -14.78 -19.47
CA GLY A 46 3.70 -14.48 -18.49
C GLY A 46 3.85 -13.10 -17.84
N TRP A 47 5.10 -12.64 -17.67
CA TRP A 47 5.40 -11.34 -17.04
C TRP A 47 4.75 -10.14 -17.76
N ILE A 48 4.58 -10.21 -19.08
CA ILE A 48 3.99 -9.15 -19.91
C ILE A 48 2.54 -8.87 -19.49
N VAL A 49 1.80 -9.89 -19.05
CA VAL A 49 0.39 -9.76 -18.65
C VAL A 49 0.24 -8.91 -17.38
N PHE A 50 1.25 -8.90 -16.51
CA PHE A 50 1.22 -8.24 -15.21
C PHE A 50 1.72 -6.79 -15.26
N GLU A 51 2.41 -6.40 -16.32
CA GLU A 51 2.86 -5.03 -16.50
C GLU A 51 1.70 -4.06 -16.77
N GLY A 52 1.76 -2.89 -16.13
CA GLY A 52 0.73 -1.86 -16.24
C GLY A 52 -0.60 -2.17 -15.54
N GLN A 53 -0.73 -3.31 -14.86
CA GLN A 53 -1.93 -3.64 -14.09
C GLN A 53 -2.01 -2.89 -12.76
N SER A 54 -3.23 -2.63 -12.29
CA SER A 54 -3.46 -1.98 -11.00
C SER A 54 -3.19 -2.93 -9.83
N VAL A 55 -2.85 -2.38 -8.65
CA VAL A 55 -2.67 -3.18 -7.41
C VAL A 55 -3.91 -4.01 -7.10
N ASP A 56 -5.12 -3.45 -7.24
CA ASP A 56 -6.36 -4.20 -6.99
C ASP A 56 -6.50 -5.41 -7.93
N TRP A 57 -6.11 -5.25 -9.19
CA TRP A 57 -6.13 -6.34 -10.17
C TRP A 57 -5.07 -7.40 -9.83
N LEU A 58 -3.84 -6.99 -9.52
CA LEU A 58 -2.74 -7.88 -9.14
C LEU A 58 -3.09 -8.69 -7.89
N VAL A 59 -3.62 -8.04 -6.85
CA VAL A 59 -4.05 -8.72 -5.62
C VAL A 59 -5.18 -9.72 -5.91
N SER A 60 -6.20 -9.32 -6.67
CA SER A 60 -7.33 -10.20 -6.98
C SER A 60 -6.91 -11.46 -7.74
N ASN A 61 -6.03 -11.31 -8.75
CA ASN A 61 -5.51 -12.44 -9.51
C ASN A 61 -4.54 -13.29 -8.68
N GLY A 62 -3.66 -12.67 -7.89
CA GLY A 62 -2.77 -13.37 -6.98
C GLY A 62 -3.53 -14.25 -5.98
N LEU A 63 -4.61 -13.73 -5.40
CA LEU A 63 -5.49 -14.48 -4.51
C LEU A 63 -6.20 -15.65 -5.22
N ALA A 64 -6.64 -15.45 -6.46
CA ALA A 64 -7.29 -16.51 -7.25
C ALA A 64 -6.31 -17.65 -7.55
N VAL A 65 -5.10 -17.33 -8.03
CA VAL A 65 -4.05 -18.32 -8.29
C VAL A 65 -3.67 -19.04 -6.99
N LEU A 66 -3.46 -18.30 -5.91
CA LEU A 66 -3.13 -18.87 -4.60
C LEU A 66 -4.21 -19.83 -4.09
N GLY A 67 -5.49 -19.54 -4.32
CA GLY A 67 -6.60 -20.44 -4.01
C GLY A 67 -6.54 -21.74 -4.81
N GLN A 68 -6.18 -21.68 -6.10
CA GLN A 68 -5.96 -22.87 -6.92
C GLN A 68 -4.77 -23.70 -6.42
N LEU A 69 -3.64 -23.04 -6.12
CA LEU A 69 -2.45 -23.71 -5.57
C LEU A 69 -2.74 -24.39 -4.22
N GLY A 70 -3.55 -23.75 -3.37
CA GLY A 70 -4.01 -24.33 -2.11
C GLY A 70 -4.91 -25.55 -2.32
N ALA A 71 -5.85 -25.50 -3.27
CA ALA A 71 -6.70 -26.64 -3.62
C ALA A 71 -5.89 -27.84 -4.16
N MET A 72 -4.79 -27.58 -4.88
CA MET A 72 -3.86 -28.59 -5.37
C MET A 72 -2.87 -29.09 -4.29
N GLN A 73 -2.91 -28.52 -3.07
CA GLN A 73 -1.95 -28.78 -2.00
C GLN A 73 -0.49 -28.60 -2.45
N ARG A 74 -0.23 -27.66 -3.37
CA ARG A 74 1.11 -27.46 -3.92
C ARG A 74 2.08 -26.97 -2.84
N TRP A 75 1.59 -26.18 -1.89
CA TRP A 75 2.34 -25.58 -0.79
C TRP A 75 1.67 -25.88 0.57
N PRO A 76 2.42 -25.79 1.69
CA PRO A 76 1.82 -25.84 3.02
C PRO A 76 0.80 -24.73 3.21
N ALA A 77 -0.31 -25.04 3.90
CA ALA A 77 -1.41 -24.11 4.13
C ALA A 77 -0.96 -22.80 4.81
N ASP A 78 -0.02 -22.89 5.75
CA ASP A 78 0.50 -21.72 6.49
C ASP A 78 1.17 -20.70 5.57
N ASN A 79 1.89 -21.16 4.55
CA ASN A 79 2.54 -20.26 3.58
C ASN A 79 1.50 -19.57 2.69
N SER A 80 0.47 -20.29 2.26
CA SER A 80 -0.62 -19.71 1.47
C SER A 80 -1.42 -18.69 2.26
N GLU A 81 -1.77 -18.96 3.52
CA GLU A 81 -2.49 -17.98 4.34
C GLU A 81 -1.63 -16.75 4.65
N ARG A 82 -0.31 -16.93 4.86
CA ARG A 82 0.63 -15.82 5.03
C ARG A 82 0.68 -14.91 3.79
N ILE A 83 0.83 -15.46 2.59
CA ILE A 83 0.85 -14.68 1.34
C ILE A 83 -0.48 -13.96 1.15
N LYS A 84 -1.60 -14.65 1.37
CA LYS A 84 -2.95 -14.08 1.28
C LYS A 84 -3.14 -12.88 2.20
N ALA A 85 -2.73 -12.99 3.46
CA ALA A 85 -2.83 -11.89 4.42
C ALA A 85 -2.07 -10.66 3.92
N VAL A 86 -0.85 -10.85 3.44
CA VAL A 86 0.00 -9.75 2.96
C VAL A 86 -0.54 -9.12 1.67
N LEU A 87 -1.14 -9.91 0.77
CA LEU A 87 -1.82 -9.38 -0.42
C LEU A 87 -3.03 -8.49 -0.06
N LEU A 88 -3.80 -8.87 0.96
CA LEU A 88 -4.92 -8.06 1.46
C LEU A 88 -4.43 -6.77 2.13
N ASP A 89 -3.33 -6.85 2.89
CA ASP A 89 -2.68 -5.67 3.47
C ASP A 89 -2.17 -4.70 2.42
N ALA A 90 -1.56 -5.21 1.33
CA ALA A 90 -1.11 -4.40 0.21
C ALA A 90 -2.29 -3.68 -0.46
N GLN A 91 -3.43 -4.35 -0.60
CA GLN A 91 -4.65 -3.75 -1.15
C GLN A 91 -5.18 -2.63 -0.26
N ASP A 92 -5.25 -2.85 1.05
CA ASP A 92 -5.67 -1.84 2.02
C ASP A 92 -4.74 -0.62 2.00
N ALA A 93 -3.43 -0.86 2.06
CA ALA A 93 -2.42 0.21 2.00
C ALA A 93 -2.53 1.03 0.71
N ASN A 94 -2.75 0.38 -0.44
CA ASN A 94 -2.95 1.06 -1.72
C ASN A 94 -4.19 1.96 -1.74
N ARG A 95 -5.30 1.55 -1.08
CA ARG A 95 -6.50 2.40 -0.97
C ARG A 95 -6.23 3.68 -0.18
N GLN A 96 -5.46 3.56 0.90
CA GLN A 96 -5.04 4.71 1.72
C GLN A 96 -4.09 5.62 0.93
N ARG A 97 -3.09 5.03 0.26
CA ARG A 97 -2.15 5.74 -0.62
C ARG A 97 -2.87 6.51 -1.71
N ASN A 98 -3.88 5.93 -2.34
CA ASN A 98 -4.66 6.60 -3.39
C ASN A 98 -5.37 7.86 -2.87
N LEU A 99 -5.84 7.86 -1.62
CA LEU A 99 -6.39 9.07 -1.01
C LEU A 99 -5.29 10.13 -0.81
N MET A 100 -4.14 9.74 -0.25
CA MET A 100 -3.07 10.67 0.08
C MET A 100 -2.36 11.25 -1.15
N VAL A 101 -2.11 10.44 -2.19
CA VAL A 101 -1.37 10.86 -3.39
C VAL A 101 -2.24 11.62 -4.38
N HIS A 102 -3.52 11.29 -4.49
CA HIS A 102 -4.44 11.90 -5.47
C HIS A 102 -5.49 12.83 -4.83
N GLY A 103 -5.40 13.02 -3.52
CA GLY A 103 -6.24 13.94 -2.77
C GLY A 103 -5.81 15.38 -2.98
N GLU A 104 -6.77 16.29 -2.80
CA GLU A 104 -6.48 17.72 -2.69
C GLU A 104 -6.15 18.03 -1.22
N TRP A 105 -4.99 18.65 -1.00
CA TRP A 105 -4.46 18.96 0.33
C TRP A 105 -4.69 20.43 0.68
N ARG A 106 -5.25 20.69 1.86
CA ARG A 106 -5.50 22.06 2.35
C ARG A 106 -5.12 22.21 3.81
N SER A 107 -4.77 23.44 4.20
CA SER A 107 -4.50 23.81 5.60
C SER A 107 -5.79 24.05 6.39
N ASP A 108 -6.92 24.28 5.72
CA ASP A 108 -8.24 24.48 6.34
C ASP A 108 -9.29 23.46 5.88
N CYS A 109 -10.26 23.24 6.76
CA CYS A 109 -11.42 22.38 6.49
C CYS A 109 -12.37 23.06 5.50
N ILE A 110 -12.66 22.42 4.37
CA ILE A 110 -13.67 22.86 3.40
C ILE A 110 -15.07 22.69 4.00
N MET A 111 -15.30 21.55 4.66
CA MET A 111 -16.58 21.17 5.26
C MET A 111 -16.77 21.79 6.65
N ARG A 112 -16.68 23.12 6.76
CA ARG A 112 -16.78 23.82 8.05
C ARG A 112 -18.06 23.51 8.82
N GLU A 113 -19.18 23.30 8.11
CA GLU A 113 -20.50 23.05 8.69
C GLU A 113 -20.80 21.56 8.92
N GLU A 114 -20.38 20.69 7.99
CA GLU A 114 -20.64 19.24 8.05
C GLU A 114 -19.57 18.47 8.85
N GLY A 115 -18.41 19.10 9.07
CA GLY A 115 -17.26 18.52 9.74
C GLY A 115 -16.39 17.68 8.82
N CYS A 116 -15.13 17.49 9.23
CA CYS A 116 -14.21 16.54 8.60
C CYS A 116 -14.06 15.30 9.47
N VAL A 117 -13.72 14.17 8.85
CA VAL A 117 -13.37 12.95 9.58
C VAL A 117 -12.04 13.19 10.28
N GLY A 118 -12.08 13.27 11.61
CA GLY A 118 -10.91 13.49 12.44
C GLY A 118 -9.91 12.33 12.39
N ARG A 119 -8.66 12.63 12.76
CA ARG A 119 -7.64 11.59 12.94
C ARG A 119 -8.07 10.62 14.05
N PRO A 120 -7.76 9.31 13.94
CA PRO A 120 -7.99 8.35 15.02
C PRO A 120 -7.35 8.83 16.32
N SER A 121 -8.03 8.64 17.45
CA SER A 121 -7.53 9.09 18.77
C SER A 121 -6.25 8.35 19.21
N ALA A 122 -5.95 7.20 18.61
CA ALA A 122 -4.75 6.42 18.84
C ALA A 122 -3.54 6.89 18.00
N SER A 123 -3.74 7.80 17.03
CA SER A 123 -2.65 8.31 16.20
C SER A 123 -1.67 9.17 17.02
N PRO A 124 -0.36 9.14 16.72
CA PRO A 124 0.61 10.02 17.36
C PRO A 124 0.26 11.50 17.20
N ALA A 125 0.58 12.29 18.24
CA ALA A 125 0.42 13.74 18.19
C ALA A 125 1.33 14.32 17.10
N ASP A 126 0.73 15.04 16.15
CA ASP A 126 1.43 15.75 15.09
C ASP A 126 0.63 17.01 14.78
N HIS A 127 1.31 18.14 14.81
CA HIS A 127 0.72 19.47 14.63
C HIS A 127 0.68 19.88 13.16
N ARG A 128 1.34 19.14 12.27
CA ARG A 128 1.38 19.36 10.82
C ARG A 128 0.17 18.67 10.19
N LEU A 129 -1.00 19.22 10.50
CA LEU A 129 -2.30 18.68 10.12
C LEU A 129 -2.80 19.30 8.83
N PHE A 130 -3.33 18.46 7.95
CA PHE A 130 -3.95 18.84 6.70
C PHE A 130 -5.32 18.22 6.58
N HIS A 131 -6.13 18.85 5.74
CA HIS A 131 -7.41 18.35 5.31
C HIS A 131 -7.29 17.82 3.89
N VAL A 132 -7.67 16.56 3.70
CA VAL A 132 -7.50 15.85 2.43
C VAL A 132 -8.84 15.34 1.95
N CYS A 133 -9.24 15.77 0.77
CA CYS A 133 -10.45 15.29 0.11
C CYS A 133 -10.10 14.62 -1.22
N ARG A 134 -10.94 13.68 -1.66
CA ARG A 134 -10.76 13.08 -2.98
C ARG A 134 -11.16 14.09 -4.06
N SER A 135 -10.28 14.25 -5.05
CA SER A 135 -10.55 15.10 -6.22
C SER A 135 -11.80 14.68 -7.05
N ARG A 136 -12.28 13.42 -6.91
CA ARG A 136 -13.42 12.89 -7.67
C ARG A 136 -14.64 12.60 -6.78
N TYR A 137 -15.71 13.36 -6.99
CA TYR A 137 -16.99 13.33 -6.25
C TYR A 137 -17.87 12.07 -6.42
N ARG A 138 -17.47 11.07 -7.21
CA ARG A 138 -18.38 9.99 -7.66
C ARG A 138 -18.89 9.04 -6.57
N LYS A 139 -18.35 9.07 -5.34
CA LYS A 139 -18.73 8.14 -4.24
C LYS A 139 -19.07 8.86 -2.92
N GLY A 140 -19.49 10.13 -3.00
CA GLY A 140 -19.65 10.98 -1.82
C GLY A 140 -18.38 11.79 -1.56
N PHE A 141 -18.59 12.97 -0.97
CA PHE A 141 -17.52 13.86 -0.55
C PHE A 141 -17.19 13.54 0.91
N GLU A 142 -15.95 13.14 1.18
CA GLU A 142 -15.44 12.87 2.53
C GLU A 142 -14.09 13.56 2.66
N GLU A 143 -14.01 14.54 3.54
CA GLU A 143 -12.79 15.24 3.91
C GLU A 143 -12.21 14.60 5.18
N ARG A 144 -10.91 14.28 5.17
CA ARG A 144 -10.23 13.64 6.29
C ARG A 144 -9.08 14.49 6.81
N GLN A 145 -8.89 14.51 8.12
CA GLN A 145 -7.67 15.04 8.71
C GLN A 145 -6.53 14.04 8.58
N ILE A 146 -5.41 14.48 8.03
CA ILE A 146 -4.20 13.67 7.85
C ILE A 146 -3.00 14.48 8.31
N ALA A 147 -2.16 13.89 9.15
CA ALA A 147 -0.87 14.47 9.50
C ALA A 147 0.24 13.94 8.61
N ILE A 148 1.35 14.66 8.58
CA ILE A 148 2.58 14.21 7.90
C ILE A 148 3.05 12.85 8.44
N SER A 149 3.04 12.67 9.77
CA SER A 149 3.36 11.38 10.39
C SER A 149 2.46 10.22 9.93
N ASP A 150 1.22 10.47 9.51
CA ASP A 150 0.35 9.41 8.98
C ASP A 150 0.82 8.98 7.57
N VAL A 151 1.28 9.93 6.75
CA VAL A 151 1.87 9.67 5.43
C VAL A 151 3.17 8.86 5.58
N GLU A 152 4.01 9.27 6.53
CA GLU A 152 5.27 8.59 6.83
C GLU A 152 5.02 7.16 7.36
N ALA A 153 4.07 6.99 8.27
CA ALA A 153 3.68 5.70 8.80
C ALA A 153 3.13 4.76 7.71
N LEU A 154 2.32 5.29 6.77
CA LEU A 154 1.83 4.50 5.66
C LEU A 154 2.97 4.07 4.72
N ALA A 155 3.91 4.96 4.41
CA ALA A 155 5.06 4.60 3.60
C ALA A 155 5.90 3.49 4.26
N GLN A 156 6.16 3.61 5.57
CA GLN A 156 6.86 2.58 6.33
C GLN A 156 6.10 1.24 6.34
N ARG A 157 4.77 1.28 6.50
CA ARG A 157 3.91 0.08 6.40
C ARG A 157 4.03 -0.56 5.03
N ILE A 158 4.03 0.22 3.95
CA ILE A 158 4.17 -0.28 2.58
C ILE A 158 5.52 -0.99 2.38
N TRP A 159 6.63 -0.44 2.89
CA TRP A 159 7.91 -1.15 2.84
C TRP A 159 7.91 -2.44 3.66
N THR A 160 7.27 -2.44 4.83
CA THR A 160 7.11 -3.68 5.61
C THR A 160 6.32 -4.73 4.84
N ILE A 161 5.24 -4.33 4.13
CA ILE A 161 4.45 -5.21 3.27
C ILE A 161 5.31 -5.76 2.11
N GLU A 162 6.10 -4.92 1.44
CA GLU A 162 7.01 -5.35 0.36
C GLU A 162 8.00 -6.41 0.85
N LEU A 163 8.66 -6.14 1.98
CA LEU A 163 9.63 -7.05 2.56
C LEU A 163 8.98 -8.37 2.97
N GLU A 164 7.77 -8.31 3.52
CA GLU A 164 7.02 -9.47 3.95
C GLU A 164 6.52 -10.31 2.76
N LEU A 165 6.08 -9.68 1.66
CA LEU A 165 5.77 -10.39 0.41
C LEU A 165 6.98 -11.18 -0.07
N ARG A 166 8.16 -10.55 -0.08
CA ARG A 166 9.41 -11.19 -0.48
C ARG A 166 9.75 -12.38 0.40
N ARG A 167 9.64 -12.23 1.72
CA ARG A 167 9.93 -13.28 2.71
C ARG A 167 8.94 -14.44 2.60
N ALA A 168 7.65 -14.15 2.51
CA ALA A 168 6.59 -15.15 2.42
C ALA A 168 6.74 -15.98 1.13
N MET A 169 6.98 -15.34 -0.02
CA MET A 169 7.23 -16.06 -1.28
C MET A 169 8.49 -16.91 -1.22
N LYS A 170 9.60 -16.36 -0.74
CA LYS A 170 10.86 -17.09 -0.62
C LYS A 170 10.73 -18.34 0.26
N ALA A 171 10.01 -18.22 1.38
CA ALA A 171 9.71 -19.35 2.25
C ALA A 171 8.83 -20.40 1.56
N ALA A 172 7.79 -19.97 0.83
CA ALA A 172 6.91 -20.89 0.09
C ALA A 172 7.68 -21.66 -1.00
N VAL A 173 8.51 -20.97 -1.78
CA VAL A 173 9.34 -21.57 -2.83
C VAL A 173 10.39 -22.51 -2.23
N ALA A 174 11.05 -22.12 -1.14
CA ALA A 174 12.04 -22.98 -0.47
C ALA A 174 11.43 -24.31 -0.04
N VAL A 175 10.26 -24.28 0.61
CA VAL A 175 9.56 -25.50 1.03
C VAL A 175 9.13 -26.33 -0.18
N TRP A 176 8.63 -25.71 -1.24
CA TRP A 176 8.23 -26.42 -2.46
C TRP A 176 9.40 -27.13 -3.15
N LEU A 177 10.59 -26.53 -3.13
CA LEU A 177 11.82 -27.11 -3.68
C LEU A 177 12.53 -28.08 -2.71
N GLY A 178 11.97 -28.33 -1.52
CA GLY A 178 12.58 -29.18 -0.49
C GLY A 178 13.85 -28.59 0.15
N ARG A 179 14.03 -27.26 0.12
CA ARG A 179 15.15 -26.55 0.75
C ARG A 179 14.76 -26.09 2.17
N VAL A 180 15.71 -26.13 3.10
CA VAL A 180 15.51 -25.61 4.46
C VAL A 180 15.58 -24.07 4.42
N PRO A 181 14.64 -23.33 5.04
CA PRO A 181 14.57 -21.87 4.95
C PRO A 181 15.85 -21.11 5.40
N ASP A 182 16.68 -21.70 6.27
CA ASP A 182 17.87 -21.06 6.85
C ASP A 182 19.05 -20.92 5.88
N GLU A 183 19.01 -21.54 4.70
CA GLU A 183 20.10 -21.46 3.72
C GLU A 183 20.03 -20.24 2.79
N LEU A 184 19.06 -19.33 3.01
CA LEU A 184 18.80 -18.24 2.09
C LEU A 184 18.80 -16.87 2.76
N VAL A 185 19.82 -16.55 3.57
CA VAL A 185 20.08 -15.17 4.02
C VAL A 185 20.58 -14.33 2.85
#